data_AF-A0A7V8Y060-F1
#
_entry.id   AF-A0A7V8Y060-F1
#
_cell.length_a   1.000
_cell.length_b   1.000
_cell.length_c   1.000
_cell.angle_alpha   90.00
_cell.angle_beta   90.00
_cell.angle_gamma   90.00
#
_symmetry.space_group_name_H-M   'P 1'
#
loop_
_entity.id
_entity.type
_entity.pdbx_description
1 polymer ?
#
loop_
_entity_poly.entity_id
_entity_poly.type
_entity_poly.pdbx_seq_one_letter_code
_entity_poly.pdbx_strand_id
1 'polypeptide(L)'
;MATLVRRYEAAHGEWAFPSTRGTLRDPDNTRGRLRDVIAGTEWEGLHPHAFRRLVATRLDAAGLTAREIADYLGHERVSMTQDVYMTRKSNGINAAAALQLLAPSENRG
;
A
#
# COMPACT_ATOMS: atom_id res chain seq x y z
N MET A 1 8.09 2.29 10.27
CA MET A 1 9.15 2.39 9.23
C MET A 1 10.24 1.32 9.44
N ALA A 2 9.87 0.06 9.72
CA ALA A 2 10.82 -1.01 10.08
C ALA A 2 10.97 -2.08 8.98
N THR A 3 9.93 -2.29 8.16
CA THR A 3 9.88 -3.42 7.21
C THR A 3 10.87 -3.28 6.06
N LEU A 4 11.01 -2.09 5.46
CA LEU A 4 11.94 -1.86 4.35
C LEU A 4 13.40 -1.92 4.82
N VAL A 5 13.71 -1.32 5.98
CA VAL A 5 15.04 -1.38 6.60
C VAL A 5 15.41 -2.83 6.91
N ARG A 6 14.53 -3.57 7.59
CA ARG A 6 14.75 -5.00 7.88
C ARG A 6 14.98 -5.84 6.62
N ARG A 7 14.23 -5.56 5.54
CA ARG A 7 14.40 -6.27 4.27
C ARG A 7 15.70 -5.90 3.57
N TYR A 8 16.12 -4.64 3.65
CA TYR A 8 17.39 -4.19 3.11
C TYR A 8 18.57 -4.81 3.86
N GLU A 9 18.52 -4.84 5.19
CA GLU A 9 19.54 -5.51 6.02
C GLU A 9 19.64 -7.02 5.75
N ALA A 10 18.50 -7.67 5.49
CA ALA A 10 18.45 -9.08 5.12
C ALA A 10 18.65 -9.32 3.60
N ALA A 11 18.78 -8.28 2.78
CA ALA A 11 18.95 -8.43 1.35
C ALA A 11 20.39 -8.83 1.04
N HIS A 12 20.55 -9.87 0.24
CA HIS A 12 21.85 -10.37 -0.19
C HIS A 12 22.26 -9.78 -1.55
N GLY A 13 21.65 -8.66 -1.96
CA GLY A 13 21.83 -8.03 -3.28
C GLY A 13 21.17 -6.65 -3.37
N GLU A 14 21.20 -6.06 -4.56
CA GLU A 14 20.79 -4.66 -4.83
C GLU A 14 19.31 -4.36 -4.51
N TRP A 15 18.44 -5.37 -4.60
CA TRP A 15 16.99 -5.19 -4.52
C TRP A 15 16.44 -5.52 -3.13
N ALA A 16 15.68 -4.60 -2.51
CA ALA A 16 14.97 -4.85 -1.25
C ALA A 16 13.83 -5.89 -1.37
N PHE A 17 13.31 -6.09 -2.58
CA PHE A 17 12.29 -7.10 -2.91
C PHE A 17 12.72 -7.93 -4.13
N PRO A 18 13.75 -8.78 -3.98
CA PRO A 18 14.26 -9.54 -5.11
C PRO A 18 13.27 -10.66 -5.50
N SER A 19 13.39 -11.14 -6.74
CA SER A 19 12.83 -12.43 -7.15
C SER A 19 13.51 -13.56 -6.37
N THR A 20 12.99 -14.78 -6.48
CA THR A 20 13.65 -15.96 -5.88
C THR A 20 15.05 -16.22 -6.45
N ARG A 21 15.38 -15.62 -7.61
CA ARG A 21 16.69 -15.70 -8.26
C ARG A 21 17.57 -14.47 -7.97
N GLY A 22 17.17 -13.58 -7.06
CA GLY A 22 17.94 -12.37 -6.71
C GLY A 22 17.79 -11.19 -7.68
N THR A 23 16.97 -11.32 -8.72
CA THR A 23 16.79 -10.29 -9.76
C THR A 23 15.65 -9.34 -9.45
N LEU A 24 15.51 -8.25 -10.24
CA LEU A 24 14.33 -7.39 -10.20
C LEU A 24 13.06 -8.22 -10.41
N ARG A 25 12.04 -7.96 -9.59
CA ARG A 25 10.78 -8.70 -9.64
C ARG A 25 9.92 -8.20 -10.79
N ASP A 26 9.45 -9.14 -11.60
CA ASP A 26 8.52 -8.85 -12.68
C ASP A 26 7.15 -8.39 -12.13
N PRO A 27 6.54 -7.32 -12.68
CA PRO A 27 5.24 -6.82 -12.22
C PRO A 27 4.09 -7.81 -12.34
N ASP A 28 4.05 -8.62 -13.40
CA ASP A 28 2.95 -9.57 -13.63
C ASP A 28 3.07 -10.77 -12.70
N ASN A 29 4.29 -11.27 -12.48
CA ASN A 29 4.55 -12.28 -11.44
C ASN A 29 4.22 -11.76 -10.03
N THR A 30 4.41 -10.47 -9.79
CA THR A 30 4.04 -9.83 -8.52
C THR A 30 2.52 -9.77 -8.34
N ARG A 31 1.79 -9.44 -9.41
CA ARG A 31 0.32 -9.44 -9.42
C ARG A 31 -0.25 -10.85 -9.24
N GLY A 32 0.33 -11.85 -9.89
CA GLY A 32 -0.04 -13.25 -9.71
C GLY A 32 0.12 -13.69 -8.26
N ARG A 33 1.31 -13.45 -7.67
CA ARG A 33 1.55 -13.75 -6.25
C ARG A 33 0.63 -13.01 -5.30
N LEU A 34 0.27 -11.77 -5.59
CA LEU A 34 -0.70 -11.04 -4.79
C LEU A 34 -2.06 -11.74 -4.82
N ARG A 35 -2.52 -12.17 -6.02
CA ARG A 35 -3.78 -12.90 -6.18
C ARG A 35 -3.77 -14.19 -5.35
N ASP A 36 -2.67 -14.93 -5.37
CA ASP A 36 -2.54 -16.17 -4.61
C ASP A 36 -2.62 -15.94 -3.09
N VAL A 37 -2.03 -14.84 -2.59
CA VAL A 37 -2.02 -14.50 -1.15
C VAL A 37 -3.39 -14.05 -0.65
N ILE A 38 -4.17 -13.36 -1.48
CA ILE A 38 -5.49 -12.82 -1.09
C ILE A 38 -6.64 -13.78 -1.39
N ALA A 39 -6.39 -14.87 -2.12
CA ALA A 39 -7.40 -15.89 -2.39
C ALA A 39 -7.95 -16.46 -1.06
N GLY A 40 -9.28 -16.54 -0.94
CA GLY A 40 -9.95 -16.99 0.28
C GLY A 40 -9.92 -15.99 1.45
N THR A 41 -9.42 -14.77 1.24
CA THR A 41 -9.51 -13.68 2.22
C THR A 41 -10.64 -12.72 1.86
N GLU A 42 -11.02 -11.82 2.79
CA GLU A 42 -11.95 -10.72 2.51
C GLU A 42 -11.48 -9.77 1.39
N TRP A 43 -10.20 -9.87 1.01
CA TRP A 43 -9.56 -9.05 -0.02
C TRP A 43 -9.49 -9.76 -1.39
N GLU A 44 -10.15 -10.91 -1.56
CA GLU A 44 -10.15 -11.65 -2.81
C GLU A 44 -10.64 -10.79 -3.98
N GLY A 45 -9.96 -10.91 -5.13
CA GLY A 45 -10.27 -10.12 -6.34
C GLY A 45 -9.68 -8.71 -6.35
N LEU A 46 -9.05 -8.25 -5.26
CA LEU A 46 -8.35 -6.96 -5.27
C LEU A 46 -7.05 -7.03 -6.07
N HIS A 47 -6.72 -5.92 -6.74
CA HIS A 47 -5.46 -5.74 -7.47
C HIS A 47 -4.69 -4.54 -6.91
N PRO A 48 -3.42 -4.33 -7.27
CA PRO A 48 -2.59 -3.29 -6.65
C PRO A 48 -3.20 -1.88 -6.65
N HIS A 49 -3.91 -1.49 -7.71
CA HIS A 49 -4.54 -0.17 -7.75
C HIS A 49 -5.80 -0.08 -6.86
N ALA A 50 -6.51 -1.20 -6.61
CA ALA A 50 -7.56 -1.22 -5.59
C ALA A 50 -6.97 -1.05 -4.17
N PHE A 51 -5.82 -1.66 -3.88
CA PHE A 51 -5.10 -1.42 -2.61
C PHE A 51 -4.63 0.04 -2.49
N ARG A 52 -4.13 0.64 -3.58
CA ARG A 52 -3.76 2.06 -3.59
C ARG A 52 -4.95 2.97 -3.28
N ARG A 53 -6.13 2.64 -3.81
CA ARG A 53 -7.38 3.35 -3.52
C ARG A 53 -7.80 3.19 -2.05
N LEU A 54 -7.71 1.97 -1.51
CA LEU A 54 -8.00 1.69 -0.10
C LEU A 54 -7.13 2.53 0.84
N VAL A 55 -5.82 2.62 0.55
CA VAL A 55 -4.89 3.48 1.28
C VAL A 55 -5.33 4.94 1.24
N ALA A 56 -5.67 5.47 0.06
CA ALA A 56 -6.16 6.85 -0.08
C ALA A 56 -7.41 7.11 0.77
N THR A 57 -8.41 6.23 0.71
CA THR A 57 -9.65 6.34 1.50
C THR A 57 -9.37 6.33 3.00
N ARG A 58 -8.39 5.55 3.45
CA ARG A 58 -8.06 5.45 4.88
C ARG A 58 -7.29 6.65 5.39
N LEU A 59 -6.44 7.24 4.56
CA LEU A 59 -5.78 8.50 4.89
C LEU A 59 -6.78 9.67 4.92
N ASP A 60 -7.73 9.70 3.99
CA ASP A 60 -8.83 10.66 3.99
C ASP A 60 -9.71 10.52 5.25
N ALA A 61 -10.10 9.30 5.59
CA ALA A 61 -10.85 9.01 6.83
C ALA A 61 -10.06 9.36 8.11
N ALA A 62 -8.72 9.37 8.04
CA ALA A 62 -7.85 9.82 9.12
C ALA A 62 -7.65 11.35 9.17
N GLY A 63 -8.31 12.10 8.27
CA GLY A 63 -8.31 13.56 8.27
C GLY A 63 -7.13 14.20 7.54
N LEU A 64 -6.39 13.43 6.71
CA LEU A 64 -5.36 14.00 5.85
C LEU A 64 -5.99 14.76 4.68
N THR A 65 -5.37 15.87 4.29
CA THR A 65 -5.79 16.63 3.12
C THR A 65 -5.46 15.89 1.83
N ALA A 66 -6.20 16.18 0.76
CA ALA A 66 -5.94 15.61 -0.56
C ALA A 66 -4.49 15.84 -1.04
N ARG A 67 -3.86 16.96 -0.65
CA ARG A 67 -2.44 17.23 -0.94
C ARG A 67 -1.53 16.25 -0.21
N GLU A 68 -1.67 16.10 1.10
CA GLU A 68 -0.86 15.18 1.90
C GLU A 68 -1.03 13.71 1.44
N ILE A 69 -2.25 13.32 1.07
CA ILE A 69 -2.52 11.98 0.51
C ILE A 69 -1.78 11.80 -0.81
N ALA A 70 -1.83 12.80 -1.69
CA ALA A 70 -1.22 12.68 -3.00
C ALA A 70 0.32 12.75 -2.94
N ASP A 71 0.87 13.53 -2.01
CA ASP A 71 2.30 13.55 -1.67
C ASP A 71 2.75 12.17 -1.14
N TYR A 72 1.99 11.57 -0.21
CA TYR A 72 2.27 10.24 0.33
C TYR A 72 2.23 9.15 -0.76
N LEU A 73 1.28 9.25 -1.68
CA LEU A 73 1.09 8.27 -2.74
C LEU A 73 2.08 8.44 -3.90
N GLY A 74 2.84 9.53 -3.97
CA GLY A 74 3.77 9.82 -5.06
C GLY A 74 3.05 10.32 -6.30
N HIS A 75 3.30 11.58 -6.66
CA HIS A 75 2.71 12.26 -7.80
C HIS A 75 3.28 11.80 -9.15
N GLU A 76 2.66 10.79 -9.76
CA GLU A 76 2.60 10.66 -11.22
C GLU A 76 1.11 10.67 -11.63
N ARG A 77 0.62 11.87 -11.97
CA ARG A 77 -0.74 12.23 -12.42
C ARG A 77 -1.90 12.07 -11.41
N VAL A 78 -2.25 13.21 -10.85
CA VAL A 78 -3.54 13.56 -10.22
C VAL A 78 -4.66 13.60 -11.28
N SER A 79 -5.02 12.48 -11.90
CA SER A 79 -6.12 12.49 -12.90
C SER A 79 -7.17 11.39 -12.76
N MET A 80 -7.23 10.70 -11.62
CA MET A 80 -8.34 9.75 -11.37
C MET A 80 -8.98 9.90 -9.99
N THR A 81 -8.48 10.79 -9.14
CA THR A 81 -8.89 10.85 -7.71
C THR A 81 -9.36 12.21 -7.22
N GLN A 82 -9.50 13.21 -8.10
CA GLN A 82 -10.06 14.51 -7.69
C GLN A 82 -11.58 14.49 -7.50
N ASP A 83 -12.34 13.73 -8.30
CA ASP A 83 -13.80 13.85 -8.30
C ASP A 83 -14.55 13.04 -7.24
N VAL A 84 -13.91 12.10 -6.53
CA VAL A 84 -14.63 11.13 -5.69
C VAL A 84 -14.40 11.28 -4.18
N TYR A 85 -13.35 11.97 -3.72
CA TYR A 85 -12.90 11.81 -2.32
C TYR A 85 -12.99 13.06 -1.45
N MET A 86 -13.40 14.22 -1.97
CA MET A 86 -13.46 15.43 -1.14
C MET A 86 -14.75 15.50 -0.32
N THR A 87 -14.82 14.77 0.81
CA THR A 87 -15.78 15.05 1.88
C THR A 87 -15.06 15.43 3.18
N ARG A 88 -15.09 16.73 3.47
CA ARG A 88 -14.79 17.47 4.72
C ARG A 88 -14.48 16.63 5.98
N LYS A 89 -13.22 16.66 6.43
CA LYS A 89 -12.74 17.32 7.68
C LYS A 89 -11.25 17.00 7.91
N SER A 90 -10.45 18.06 7.99
CA SER A 90 -9.02 18.00 8.32
C SER A 90 -8.79 17.89 9.83
N ASN A 91 -7.86 17.02 10.24
CA ASN A 91 -7.04 17.10 11.46
C ASN A 91 -5.89 16.09 11.29
N GLY A 92 -4.66 16.59 11.09
CA GLY A 92 -3.52 15.81 10.61
C GLY A 92 -3.07 14.70 11.55
N ILE A 93 -3.26 13.45 11.13
CA ILE A 93 -2.64 12.24 11.68
C ILE A 93 -1.49 11.81 10.75
N ASN A 94 -0.40 11.26 11.29
CA ASN A 94 0.67 10.69 10.48
C ASN A 94 0.16 9.47 9.68
N ALA A 95 0.37 9.44 8.36
CA ALA A 95 -0.04 8.35 7.47
C ALA A 95 0.37 6.95 7.96
N ALA A 96 1.55 6.83 8.59
CA ALA A 96 2.00 5.56 9.16
C ALA A 96 1.12 5.07 10.32
N ALA A 97 0.55 5.97 11.12
CA ALA A 97 -0.36 5.61 12.21
C ALA A 97 -1.73 5.18 11.68
N ALA A 98 -2.26 5.89 10.67
CA ALA A 98 -3.53 5.56 10.04
C ALA A 98 -3.54 4.16 9.39
N LEU A 99 -2.41 3.74 8.81
CA LEU A 99 -2.30 2.47 8.11
C LEU A 99 -1.97 1.26 9.02
N GLN A 100 -1.46 1.46 10.24
CA GLN A 100 -1.23 0.35 11.18
C GLN A 100 -2.52 -0.38 11.55
N LEU A 101 -3.66 0.33 11.52
CA LEU A 101 -4.99 -0.24 11.76
C LEU A 101 -5.49 -1.15 10.62
N LEU A 102 -4.77 -1.25 9.50
CA LEU A 102 -5.10 -2.10 8.35
C LEU A 102 -4.35 -3.42 8.32
N ALA A 103 -3.52 -3.71 9.33
CA ALA A 103 -2.84 -5.00 9.40
C ALA A 103 -3.90 -6.11 9.37
N PRO A 104 -3.76 -7.13 8.48
CA PRO A 104 -4.62 -8.30 8.55
C PRO A 104 -4.57 -8.83 9.99
N SER A 105 -5.72 -9.19 10.56
CA SER A 105 -5.75 -9.88 11.86
C SER A 105 -4.76 -11.03 11.78
N GLU A 106 -3.77 -11.06 12.66
CA GLU A 106 -2.80 -12.15 12.77
C GLU A 106 -3.58 -13.46 12.94
N ASN A 107 -3.86 -14.14 11.83
CA ASN A 107 -4.41 -15.48 11.87
C ASN A 107 -3.20 -16.39 12.15
N ARG A 108 -2.89 -16.55 13.44
CA ARG A 108 -1.94 -17.56 13.91
C ARG A 108 -2.58 -18.92 13.64
N GLY A 109 -2.29 -19.48 12.47
CA GLY A 109 -2.37 -20.91 12.19
C GLY A 109 -1.03 -21.56 12.45
#